data_AF-A0A8S1GPB6-F1
#
_entry.id   AF-A0A8S1GPB6-F1
#
_cell.length_a   1.000
_cell.length_b   1.000
_cell.length_c   1.000
_cell.angle_alpha   90.00
_cell.angle_beta   90.00
_cell.angle_gamma   90.00
#
_symmetry.space_group_name_H-M   'P 1'
#
loop_
_entity.id
_entity.type
_entity.pdbx_description
1 polymer ?
#
loop_
_entity_poly.entity_id
_entity_poly.type
_entity_poly.pdbx_seq_one_letter_code
_entity_poly.pdbx_strand_id
1 'polypeptide(L)'
;MIAKYPEYTYQECISSYGKPPTIIPQTHMPFYYGSLIDRLLPITDYIICRALELPLVDTACQRLIQSLAPLYKYHPTPLTFTYTVLYYLNDHMKKPLSKTFVLTMRRHVEDMHLTEAFEKYNHQRDSLESLFIELVDRIALSLDFVLSPPPFVAQDWKTAEFSPGAQTIYLACIEIMASPHPPEAIVSAMINMLMVKPQQRPYNVINILALLLTALPDVYGNVLHDEFIAVVDRSLAKNHTFEEIVFDTFEEAQLLHLTSRPLIINALSQAYWTHCKWITLEKFTCDLAPKILDRVQTENDLWYALRLLVPLLQRCYEWPKEKTRHLTESLEVVRTIIDRIAYLTSIGIDIVHSDELCDLLYHFKYVFVGDYLRNNAEATFAGFPKKMRDRLRFYATQSDRKTDEKKMGPETWKRRLAELYACSWYWGDISWKWAEKLLLLCPEGYFLVRDSRSDSHLFTVSYHLDGKVYHSRVSTFGTLAHLGDRRPLHCSESVVELIQHVVEQSQRGEHDMLMHRRGAEAEASKMQLSRPLGRLELLPSLQYLCRLKIRQKCPPAAISSLRLPPNLLAYVTHTKYLIPDLEASEQVLKIRAENGLWPVS
;
A
#
# COMPACT_ATOMS: atom_id res chain seq x y z
N MET A 1 -45.09 16.75 10.41
CA MET A 1 -44.47 17.94 9.77
C MET A 1 -45.18 18.29 8.46
N ILE A 2 -45.34 17.33 7.53
CA ILE A 2 -46.03 17.51 6.24
C ILE A 2 -47.48 18.00 6.38
N ALA A 3 -48.22 17.58 7.41
CA ALA A 3 -49.57 18.10 7.67
C ALA A 3 -49.61 19.59 8.11
N LYS A 4 -48.50 20.11 8.67
CA LYS A 4 -48.37 21.51 9.11
C LYS A 4 -47.76 22.40 8.02
N TYR A 5 -46.88 21.82 7.20
CA TYR A 5 -46.24 22.46 6.04
C TYR A 5 -46.36 21.52 4.84
N PRO A 6 -47.50 21.53 4.13
CA PRO A 6 -47.72 20.67 2.97
C PRO A 6 -46.80 21.08 1.82
N GLU A 7 -46.20 20.08 1.18
CA GLU A 7 -45.33 20.27 0.02
C GLU A 7 -46.13 20.05 -1.26
N TYR A 8 -46.25 21.10 -2.06
CA TYR A 8 -47.00 21.06 -3.31
C TYR A 8 -46.06 20.90 -4.50
N THR A 9 -46.46 20.08 -5.46
CA THR A 9 -45.79 20.02 -6.77
C THR A 9 -46.00 21.32 -7.54
N TYR A 10 -45.15 21.57 -8.53
CA TYR A 10 -45.28 22.75 -9.40
C TYR A 10 -46.67 22.86 -10.04
N GLN A 11 -47.26 21.72 -10.45
CA GLN A 11 -48.60 21.67 -11.04
C GLN A 11 -49.71 22.00 -10.02
N GLU A 12 -49.57 21.55 -8.77
CA GLU A 12 -50.51 21.88 -7.68
C GLU A 12 -50.43 23.37 -7.31
N CYS A 13 -49.23 23.96 -7.31
CA CYS A 13 -49.04 25.39 -7.10
C CYS A 13 -49.72 26.25 -8.18
N ILE A 14 -49.62 25.86 -9.46
CA ILE A 14 -50.25 26.59 -10.56
C ILE A 14 -51.77 26.44 -10.54
N SER A 15 -52.26 25.21 -10.35
CA SER A 15 -53.70 24.93 -10.33
C SER A 15 -54.41 25.57 -9.13
N SER A 16 -53.71 25.75 -8.02
CA SER A 16 -54.20 26.40 -6.80
C SER A 16 -54.03 27.93 -6.79
N TYR A 17 -53.46 28.54 -7.84
CA TYR A 17 -53.31 30.00 -7.89
C TYR A 17 -54.69 30.68 -7.98
N GLY A 18 -55.11 31.32 -6.87
CA GLY A 18 -56.42 31.98 -6.75
C GLY A 18 -57.59 31.06 -6.39
N LYS A 19 -57.34 29.80 -6.00
CA LYS A 19 -58.36 28.81 -5.59
C LYS A 19 -57.90 28.06 -4.32
N PRO A 20 -58.81 27.41 -3.57
CA PRO A 20 -58.40 26.57 -2.44
C PRO A 20 -57.49 25.42 -2.92
N PRO A 21 -56.47 25.05 -2.13
CA PRO A 21 -55.47 24.06 -2.52
C PRO A 21 -56.15 22.72 -2.82
N THR A 22 -55.95 22.22 -4.04
CA THR A 22 -56.44 20.90 -4.47
C THR A 22 -55.26 19.95 -4.57
N ILE A 23 -55.18 19.01 -3.62
CA ILE A 23 -54.16 17.95 -3.64
C ILE A 23 -54.57 16.95 -4.72
N ILE A 24 -53.68 16.64 -5.65
CA ILE A 24 -53.93 15.67 -6.72
C ILE A 24 -53.22 14.36 -6.32
N PRO A 25 -53.92 13.34 -5.78
CA PRO A 25 -53.24 12.18 -5.21
C PRO A 25 -52.47 11.35 -6.24
N GLN A 26 -52.84 11.45 -7.52
CA GLN A 26 -52.24 10.69 -8.63
C GLN A 26 -50.84 11.18 -9.01
N THR A 27 -50.40 12.35 -8.54
CA THR A 27 -49.08 12.91 -8.88
C THR A 27 -48.00 12.65 -7.83
N HIS A 28 -48.36 12.08 -6.67
CA HIS A 28 -47.42 11.84 -5.58
C HIS A 28 -47.01 10.37 -5.50
N MET A 29 -45.71 10.12 -5.61
CA MET A 29 -45.13 8.81 -5.26
C MET A 29 -45.13 8.64 -3.73
N PRO A 30 -45.08 7.40 -3.20
CA PRO A 30 -45.04 7.18 -1.76
C PRO A 30 -43.81 7.84 -1.12
N PHE A 31 -44.03 8.80 -0.22
CA PHE A 31 -42.99 9.44 0.59
C PHE A 31 -42.86 8.73 1.94
N TYR A 32 -41.87 7.83 2.07
CA TYR A 32 -41.59 7.12 3.33
C TYR A 32 -40.57 7.86 4.19
N TYR A 33 -39.57 8.48 3.55
CA TYR A 33 -38.48 9.23 4.16
C TYR A 33 -38.15 10.44 3.27
N GLY A 34 -37.64 11.52 3.87
CA GLY A 34 -37.29 12.74 3.16
C GLY A 34 -38.24 13.90 3.45
N SER A 35 -37.67 14.99 3.93
CA SER A 35 -38.33 16.27 4.16
C SER A 35 -37.79 17.34 3.21
N LEU A 36 -38.47 18.47 3.09
CA LEU A 36 -37.89 19.67 2.46
C LEU A 36 -36.52 20.03 3.06
N ILE A 37 -36.33 19.85 4.37
CA ILE A 37 -35.06 20.14 5.05
C ILE A 37 -33.95 19.26 4.46
N ASP A 38 -34.17 17.96 4.31
CA ASP A 38 -33.16 17.03 3.76
C ASP A 38 -32.73 17.41 2.33
N ARG A 39 -33.68 17.91 1.53
CA ARG A 39 -33.40 18.39 0.17
C ARG A 39 -32.72 19.76 0.13
N LEU A 40 -32.90 20.59 1.15
CA LEU A 40 -32.25 21.89 1.26
C LEU A 40 -30.82 21.78 1.78
N LEU A 41 -30.47 20.74 2.54
CA LEU A 41 -29.15 20.61 3.16
C LEU A 41 -27.96 20.74 2.17
N PRO A 42 -27.93 20.06 1.01
CA PRO A 42 -26.85 20.25 0.04
C PRO A 42 -26.78 21.68 -0.52
N ILE A 43 -27.92 22.36 -0.61
CA ILE A 43 -27.99 23.77 -1.05
C ILE A 43 -27.45 24.67 0.06
N THR A 44 -27.78 24.40 1.33
CA THR A 44 -27.27 25.17 2.47
C THR A 44 -25.76 24.99 2.65
N ASP A 45 -25.24 23.78 2.43
CA ASP A 45 -23.79 23.51 2.41
C ASP A 45 -23.11 24.42 1.39
N TYR A 46 -23.60 24.43 0.15
CA TYR A 46 -23.08 25.28 -0.90
C TYR A 46 -23.14 26.76 -0.54
N ILE A 47 -24.27 27.24 -0.01
CA ILE A 47 -24.45 28.64 0.37
C ILE A 47 -23.49 29.03 1.49
N ILE A 48 -23.33 28.20 2.54
CA ILE A 48 -22.42 28.47 3.66
C ILE A 48 -20.97 28.47 3.18
N CYS A 49 -20.56 27.48 2.37
CA CYS A 49 -19.21 27.45 1.79
C CYS A 49 -18.92 28.72 0.99
N ARG A 50 -19.82 29.11 0.08
CA ARG A 50 -19.65 30.34 -0.70
C ARG A 50 -19.66 31.61 0.15
N ALA A 51 -20.46 31.65 1.21
CA ALA A 51 -20.49 32.79 2.12
C ALA A 51 -19.19 32.92 2.94
N LEU A 52 -18.50 31.81 3.20
CA LEU A 52 -17.20 31.78 3.89
C LEU A 52 -16.02 32.05 2.95
N GLU A 53 -16.12 31.65 1.68
CA GLU A 53 -15.11 31.91 0.64
C GLU A 53 -15.08 33.38 0.18
N LEU A 54 -16.25 33.99 0.02
CA LEU A 54 -16.36 35.35 -0.49
C LEU A 54 -15.94 36.37 0.59
N PRO A 55 -15.32 37.50 0.21
CA PRO A 55 -14.94 38.57 1.13
C PRO A 55 -16.17 39.40 1.56
N LEU A 56 -17.19 38.72 2.09
CA LEU A 56 -18.37 39.34 2.67
C LEU A 56 -18.01 39.98 4.02
N VAL A 57 -18.85 40.93 4.45
CA VAL A 57 -18.73 41.49 5.80
C VAL A 57 -18.99 40.36 6.82
N ASP A 58 -18.05 40.15 7.74
CA ASP A 58 -18.10 39.05 8.74
C ASP A 58 -19.47 38.97 9.46
N THR A 59 -20.12 40.11 9.72
CA THR A 59 -21.44 40.17 10.37
C THR A 59 -22.58 39.60 9.52
N ALA A 60 -22.53 39.76 8.19
CA ALA A 60 -23.51 39.19 7.28
C ALA A 60 -23.34 37.66 7.20
N CYS A 61 -22.09 37.19 7.11
CA CYS A 61 -21.76 35.77 7.11
C CYS A 61 -22.20 35.09 8.42
N GLN A 62 -21.92 35.70 9.58
CA GLN A 62 -22.36 35.19 10.88
C GLN A 62 -23.89 35.07 10.98
N ARG A 63 -24.65 36.07 10.52
CA ARG A 63 -26.13 36.01 10.51
C ARG A 63 -26.65 34.89 9.61
N LEU A 64 -26.03 34.71 8.45
CA LEU A 64 -26.37 33.62 7.53
C LEU A 64 -26.14 32.26 8.19
N ILE A 65 -24.95 32.04 8.77
CA ILE A 65 -24.62 30.79 9.47
C ILE A 65 -25.60 30.55 10.62
N GLN A 66 -25.90 31.56 11.45
CA GLN A 66 -26.85 31.44 12.56
C GLN A 66 -28.27 31.08 12.09
N SER A 67 -28.69 31.57 10.91
CA SER A 67 -30.03 31.28 10.37
C SER A 67 -30.15 29.86 9.81
N LEU A 68 -29.05 29.30 9.26
CA LEU A 68 -29.04 28.00 8.58
C LEU A 68 -28.54 26.86 9.48
N ALA A 69 -27.71 27.14 10.48
CA ALA A 69 -27.15 26.14 11.40
C ALA A 69 -28.18 25.24 12.11
N PRO A 70 -29.40 25.70 12.47
CA PRO A 70 -30.42 24.81 13.03
C PRO A 70 -30.79 23.62 12.13
N LEU A 71 -30.62 23.76 10.81
CA LEU A 71 -30.88 22.68 9.85
C LEU A 71 -29.85 21.55 9.97
N TYR A 72 -28.62 21.85 10.42
CA TYR A 72 -27.54 20.88 10.55
C TYR A 72 -27.78 19.81 11.62
N LYS A 73 -28.80 19.96 12.46
CA LYS A 73 -29.30 18.89 13.32
C LYS A 73 -29.72 17.65 12.53
N TYR A 74 -30.21 17.84 11.30
CA TYR A 74 -30.69 16.77 10.43
C TYR A 74 -29.66 16.39 9.35
N HIS A 75 -28.48 17.02 9.38
CA HIS A 75 -27.46 16.76 8.38
C HIS A 75 -26.85 15.36 8.58
N PRO A 76 -26.62 14.58 7.51
CA PRO A 76 -26.13 13.21 7.64
C PRO A 76 -24.65 13.14 8.05
N THR A 77 -23.84 14.12 7.63
CA THR A 77 -22.39 14.16 7.89
C THR A 77 -21.88 15.54 8.36
N PRO A 78 -22.41 16.10 9.46
CA PRO A 78 -22.13 17.47 9.88
C PRO A 78 -20.68 17.67 10.36
N LEU A 79 -20.02 16.63 10.89
CA LEU A 79 -18.62 16.70 11.29
C LEU A 79 -17.72 16.78 10.05
N THR A 80 -17.94 15.92 9.04
CA THR A 80 -17.20 15.97 7.76
C THR A 80 -17.38 17.33 7.12
N PHE A 81 -18.61 17.87 7.07
CA PHE A 81 -18.85 19.18 6.49
C PHE A 81 -18.02 20.26 7.19
N THR A 82 -18.13 20.34 8.52
CA THR A 82 -17.42 21.34 9.34
C THR A 82 -15.90 21.22 9.16
N TYR A 83 -15.37 19.99 9.24
CA TYR A 83 -13.96 19.71 9.00
C TYR A 83 -13.52 20.11 7.59
N THR A 84 -14.29 19.74 6.56
CA THR A 84 -13.95 20.00 5.16
C THR A 84 -13.89 21.49 4.86
N VAL A 85 -14.86 22.25 5.35
CA VAL A 85 -14.89 23.72 5.22
C VAL A 85 -13.65 24.34 5.85
N LEU A 86 -13.31 23.96 7.09
CA LEU A 86 -12.13 24.47 7.77
C LEU A 86 -10.82 24.07 7.07
N TYR A 87 -10.75 22.83 6.58
CA TYR A 87 -9.57 22.29 5.91
C TYR A 87 -9.27 23.04 4.60
N TYR A 88 -10.27 23.23 3.74
CA TYR A 88 -10.08 23.89 2.45
C TYR A 88 -9.99 25.42 2.57
N LEU A 89 -10.67 26.03 3.54
CA LEU A 89 -10.68 27.48 3.73
C LEU A 89 -9.72 27.96 4.82
N ASN A 90 -8.79 27.10 5.29
CA ASN A 90 -7.88 27.43 6.38
C ASN A 90 -7.13 28.76 6.17
N ASP A 91 -6.70 29.03 4.94
CA ASP A 91 -5.92 30.22 4.59
C ASP A 91 -6.79 31.45 4.27
N HIS A 92 -8.08 31.24 3.99
CA HIS A 92 -9.03 32.29 3.60
C HIS A 92 -9.89 32.78 4.78
N MET A 93 -10.17 31.91 5.75
CA MET A 93 -11.03 32.24 6.88
C MET A 93 -10.25 32.91 8.01
N LYS A 94 -10.73 34.08 8.44
CA LYS A 94 -10.24 34.73 9.66
C LYS A 94 -10.56 33.86 10.88
N LYS A 95 -9.58 33.66 11.76
CA LYS A 95 -9.73 32.81 12.96
C LYS A 95 -10.94 33.15 13.87
N PRO A 96 -11.34 34.43 14.09
CA PRO A 96 -12.57 34.75 14.82
C PRO A 96 -13.85 34.24 14.15
N LEU A 97 -13.89 34.25 12.80
CA LEU A 97 -15.00 33.71 12.04
C LEU A 97 -15.01 32.18 12.11
N SER A 98 -13.85 31.53 12.00
CA SER A 98 -13.70 30.08 12.19
C SER A 98 -14.22 29.61 13.54
N LYS A 99 -13.84 30.30 14.63
CA LYS A 99 -14.38 30.05 15.98
C LYS A 99 -15.90 30.18 16.01
N THR A 100 -16.44 31.26 15.44
CA THR A 100 -17.88 31.53 15.46
C THR A 100 -18.65 30.46 14.68
N PHE A 101 -18.13 30.03 13.54
CA PHE A 101 -18.69 28.95 12.72
C PHE A 101 -18.77 27.64 13.52
N VAL A 102 -17.65 27.19 14.09
CA VAL A 102 -17.57 25.94 14.88
C VAL A 102 -18.51 25.98 16.09
N LEU A 103 -18.49 27.06 16.88
CA LEU A 103 -19.38 27.19 18.04
C LEU A 103 -20.86 27.28 17.66
N THR A 104 -21.17 27.78 16.45
CA THR A 104 -22.55 27.80 15.97
C THR A 104 -23.01 26.40 15.56
N MET A 105 -22.17 25.64 14.85
CA MET A 105 -22.45 24.23 14.52
C MET A 105 -22.61 23.37 15.77
N ARG A 106 -21.70 23.52 16.73
CA ARG A 106 -21.73 22.84 18.04
C ARG A 106 -23.07 22.94 18.78
N ARG A 107 -23.75 24.08 18.68
CA ARG A 107 -25.04 24.33 19.35
C ARG A 107 -26.19 23.52 18.77
N HIS A 108 -26.07 23.07 17.52
CA HIS A 108 -27.14 22.41 16.78
C HIS A 108 -26.83 20.95 16.43
N VAL A 109 -25.55 20.55 16.45
CA VAL A 109 -25.09 19.18 16.19
C VAL A 109 -24.83 18.49 17.53
N GLU A 110 -25.61 17.44 17.82
CA GLU A 110 -25.58 16.73 19.11
C GLU A 110 -24.23 16.01 19.34
N ASP A 111 -23.70 15.33 18.32
CA ASP A 111 -22.49 14.50 18.43
C ASP A 111 -21.16 15.28 18.39
N MET A 112 -21.22 16.61 18.27
CA MET A 112 -20.04 17.45 18.16
C MET A 112 -19.49 17.80 19.55
N HIS A 113 -18.75 16.88 20.17
CA HIS A 113 -18.25 17.05 21.53
C HIS A 113 -16.89 17.76 21.56
N LEU A 114 -16.89 19.09 21.68
CA LEU A 114 -15.66 19.89 21.81
C LEU A 114 -15.08 19.86 23.24
N THR A 115 -13.80 20.17 23.39
CA THR A 115 -13.16 20.36 24.71
C THR A 115 -13.75 21.57 25.45
N GLU A 116 -13.77 21.49 26.77
CA GLU A 116 -14.22 22.59 27.63
C GLU A 116 -13.32 23.83 27.46
N ALA A 117 -12.02 23.59 27.25
CA ALA A 117 -11.03 24.62 26.99
C ALA A 117 -11.32 25.39 25.69
N PHE A 118 -11.74 24.70 24.63
CA PHE A 118 -12.14 25.33 23.38
C PHE A 118 -13.41 26.17 23.55
N GLU A 119 -14.44 25.61 24.18
CA GLU A 119 -15.73 26.28 24.34
C GLU A 119 -15.63 27.54 25.21
N LYS A 120 -14.86 27.50 26.30
CA LYS A 120 -14.73 28.62 27.23
C LYS A 120 -13.80 29.71 26.74
N TYR A 121 -12.64 29.35 26.18
CA TYR A 121 -11.58 30.33 25.86
C TYR A 121 -10.82 30.06 24.55
N ASN A 122 -11.32 29.17 23.68
CA ASN A 122 -10.69 28.86 22.38
C ASN A 122 -9.19 28.51 22.52
N HIS A 123 -8.85 27.76 23.57
CA HIS A 123 -7.46 27.36 23.87
C HIS A 123 -6.47 28.50 24.10
N GLN A 124 -6.94 29.69 24.52
CA GLN A 124 -6.08 30.86 24.77
C GLN A 124 -5.57 31.00 26.22
N ARG A 125 -6.13 30.26 27.19
CA ARG A 125 -5.74 30.39 28.60
C ARG A 125 -4.71 29.35 29.05
N ASP A 126 -4.79 28.14 28.52
CA ASP A 126 -3.86 27.07 28.84
C ASP A 126 -2.63 27.12 27.94
N SER A 127 -1.57 26.42 28.33
CA SER A 127 -0.44 26.21 27.45
C SER A 127 -0.82 25.29 26.28
N LEU A 128 -0.18 25.48 25.13
CA LEU A 128 -0.43 24.63 23.96
C LEU A 128 -0.03 23.17 24.21
N GLU A 129 0.96 22.92 25.06
CA GLU A 129 1.33 21.57 25.47
C GLU A 129 0.20 20.91 26.27
N SER A 130 -0.48 21.67 27.13
CA SER A 130 -1.63 21.18 27.91
C SER A 130 -2.81 20.84 27.01
N LEU A 131 -3.04 21.66 25.98
CA LEU A 131 -4.00 21.37 24.91
C LEU A 131 -3.70 20.02 24.25
N PHE A 132 -2.46 19.79 23.81
CA PHE A 132 -2.12 18.53 23.14
C PHE A 132 -2.16 17.33 24.07
N ILE A 133 -1.85 17.49 25.36
CA ILE A 133 -2.07 16.44 26.36
C ILE A 133 -3.56 16.06 26.42
N GLU A 134 -4.46 17.04 26.56
CA GLU A 134 -5.90 16.79 26.62
C GLU A 134 -6.41 16.11 25.33
N LEU A 135 -6.02 16.61 24.15
CA LEU A 135 -6.47 16.05 22.87
C LEU A 135 -5.95 14.62 22.65
N VAL A 136 -4.67 14.37 22.94
CA VAL A 136 -4.08 13.03 22.82
C VAL A 136 -4.76 12.06 23.78
N ASP A 137 -4.97 12.45 25.04
CA ASP A 137 -5.63 11.61 26.04
C ASP A 137 -7.05 11.25 25.60
N ARG A 138 -7.81 12.22 25.06
CA ARG A 138 -9.15 11.96 24.52
C ARG A 138 -9.15 10.97 23.36
N ILE A 139 -8.18 11.07 22.44
CA ILE A 139 -8.04 10.15 21.31
C ILE A 139 -7.59 8.77 21.79
N ALA A 140 -6.66 8.68 22.75
CA ALA A 140 -6.23 7.41 23.30
C ALA A 140 -7.39 6.68 24.00
N LEU A 141 -8.19 7.39 24.80
CA LEU A 141 -9.36 6.84 25.49
C LEU A 141 -10.46 6.38 24.52
N SER A 142 -10.58 7.00 23.34
CA SER A 142 -11.54 6.58 22.30
C SER A 142 -11.07 5.36 21.49
N LEU A 143 -9.81 4.94 21.64
CA LEU A 143 -9.25 3.74 21.02
C LEU A 143 -9.22 2.55 21.98
N ASP A 144 -9.00 2.78 23.28
CA ASP A 144 -8.74 1.74 24.28
C ASP A 144 -9.95 1.35 25.17
N PHE A 145 -11.18 1.63 24.74
CA PHE A 145 -12.38 1.31 25.53
C PHE A 145 -12.86 -0.15 25.34
N VAL A 146 -13.36 -0.78 26.41
CA VAL A 146 -13.71 -2.22 26.39
C VAL A 146 -15.15 -2.49 25.93
N LEU A 147 -16.13 -1.76 26.47
CA LEU A 147 -17.56 -2.04 26.24
C LEU A 147 -18.34 -0.80 25.82
N SER A 148 -18.15 0.32 26.52
CA SER A 148 -18.84 1.58 26.25
C SER A 148 -17.85 2.65 25.82
N PRO A 149 -18.12 3.40 24.73
CA PRO A 149 -17.28 4.50 24.31
C PRO A 149 -17.29 5.63 25.36
N PRO A 150 -16.23 6.46 25.42
CA PRO A 150 -16.18 7.61 26.32
C PRO A 150 -17.37 8.57 26.14
N PRO A 151 -17.75 9.35 27.16
CA PRO A 151 -18.94 10.21 27.12
C PRO A 151 -18.84 11.35 26.08
N PHE A 152 -17.63 11.66 25.63
CA PHE A 152 -17.36 12.70 24.62
C PHE A 152 -17.37 12.17 23.17
N VAL A 153 -17.97 10.99 22.96
CA VAL A 153 -18.13 10.33 21.66
C VAL A 153 -19.58 9.84 21.57
N ALA A 154 -20.14 9.79 20.36
CA ALA A 154 -21.45 9.21 20.13
C ALA A 154 -21.53 7.77 20.69
N GLN A 155 -22.52 7.53 21.56
CA GLN A 155 -22.71 6.22 22.22
C GLN A 155 -23.13 5.14 21.22
N ASP A 156 -24.00 5.50 20.26
CA ASP A 156 -24.34 4.63 19.13
C ASP A 156 -23.52 4.99 17.89
N TRP A 157 -22.25 4.61 17.91
CA TRP A 157 -21.34 4.77 16.77
C TRP A 157 -21.76 4.05 15.48
N LYS A 158 -22.76 3.16 15.50
CA LYS A 158 -23.25 2.51 14.27
C LYS A 158 -24.08 3.47 13.41
N THR A 159 -24.74 4.42 14.05
CA THR A 159 -25.52 5.47 13.38
C THR A 159 -24.75 6.79 13.30
N ALA A 160 -23.68 6.93 14.07
CA ALA A 160 -22.79 8.08 13.98
C ALA A 160 -22.01 8.08 12.65
N GLU A 161 -21.55 9.27 12.29
CA GLU A 161 -20.79 9.51 11.06
C GLU A 161 -19.45 8.74 11.02
N PHE A 162 -18.82 8.58 12.18
CA PHE A 162 -17.49 8.01 12.32
C PHE A 162 -17.39 7.04 13.51
N SER A 163 -16.37 6.19 13.50
CA SER A 163 -15.99 5.43 14.71
C SER A 163 -15.43 6.35 15.81
N PRO A 164 -15.44 5.94 17.10
CA PRO A 164 -14.94 6.74 18.22
C PRO A 164 -13.56 7.37 18.00
N GLY A 165 -12.57 6.58 17.56
CA GLY A 165 -11.24 7.09 17.24
C GLY A 165 -11.27 8.18 16.16
N ALA A 166 -12.00 7.93 15.07
CA ALA A 166 -12.13 8.89 13.98
C ALA A 166 -12.89 10.16 14.41
N GLN A 167 -13.97 10.04 15.19
CA GLN A 167 -14.69 11.19 15.75
C GLN A 167 -13.74 12.10 16.53
N THR A 168 -12.94 11.55 17.43
CA THR A 168 -12.01 12.35 18.25
C THR A 168 -10.90 13.00 17.43
N ILE A 169 -10.40 12.33 16.39
CA ILE A 169 -9.40 12.92 15.48
C ILE A 169 -9.99 14.12 14.73
N TYR A 170 -11.16 13.96 14.11
CA TYR A 170 -11.80 15.04 13.36
C TYR A 170 -12.21 16.21 14.25
N LEU A 171 -12.72 15.95 15.46
CA LEU A 171 -13.05 16.99 16.43
C LEU A 171 -11.79 17.75 16.87
N ALA A 172 -10.69 17.05 17.15
CA ALA A 172 -9.41 17.68 17.47
C ALA A 172 -8.91 18.55 16.30
N CYS A 173 -8.97 18.08 15.05
CA CYS A 173 -8.61 18.88 13.88
C CYS A 173 -9.49 20.12 13.72
N ILE A 174 -10.81 20.01 13.95
CA ILE A 174 -11.74 21.15 13.94
C ILE A 174 -11.34 22.20 14.98
N GLU A 175 -11.04 21.77 16.21
CA GLU A 175 -10.60 22.66 17.28
C GLU A 175 -9.26 23.35 16.93
N ILE A 176 -8.29 22.60 16.43
CA ILE A 176 -6.97 23.12 16.06
C ILE A 176 -7.10 24.16 14.94
N MET A 177 -7.85 23.87 13.87
CA MET A 177 -8.03 24.80 12.74
C MET A 177 -8.80 26.07 13.11
N ALA A 178 -9.75 25.97 14.05
CA ALA A 178 -10.53 27.10 14.54
C ALA A 178 -9.84 27.90 15.67
N SER A 179 -8.80 27.35 16.28
CA SER A 179 -7.97 28.03 17.27
C SER A 179 -7.20 29.21 16.64
N PRO A 180 -6.83 30.24 17.42
CA PRO A 180 -6.15 31.43 16.89
C PRO A 180 -4.64 31.19 16.67
N HIS A 181 -4.14 29.99 16.97
CA HIS A 181 -2.72 29.70 17.05
C HIS A 181 -2.14 29.44 15.67
N PRO A 182 -0.95 29.97 15.37
CA PRO A 182 -0.31 29.75 14.08
C PRO A 182 0.21 28.30 13.97
N PRO A 183 0.32 27.73 12.75
CA PRO A 183 0.82 26.37 12.53
C PRO A 183 2.16 26.08 13.21
N GLU A 184 3.07 27.06 13.24
CA GLU A 184 4.40 26.97 13.86
C GLU A 184 4.31 26.71 15.37
N ALA A 185 3.42 27.43 16.06
CA ALA A 185 3.23 27.27 17.49
C ALA A 185 2.58 25.91 17.81
N ILE A 186 1.64 25.47 16.97
CA ILE A 186 0.94 24.19 17.11
C ILE A 186 1.92 23.02 16.97
N VAL A 187 2.69 22.96 15.88
CA VAL A 187 3.64 21.85 15.66
C VAL A 187 4.75 21.87 16.71
N SER A 188 5.25 23.05 17.07
CA SER A 188 6.25 23.18 18.14
C SER A 188 5.71 22.68 19.49
N ALA A 189 4.44 22.96 19.81
CA ALA A 189 3.81 22.44 21.02
C ALA A 189 3.60 20.92 20.99
N MET A 190 3.27 20.33 19.83
CA MET A 190 3.21 18.86 19.66
C MET A 190 4.57 18.21 19.95
N ILE A 191 5.66 18.82 19.48
CA ILE A 191 7.04 18.36 19.74
C ILE A 191 7.40 18.55 21.22
N ASN A 192 7.12 19.73 21.80
CA ASN A 192 7.46 20.04 23.18
C ASN A 192 6.69 19.16 24.17
N MET A 193 5.43 18.81 23.89
CA MET A 193 4.61 17.93 24.72
C MET A 193 5.29 16.57 24.97
N LEU A 194 5.96 16.03 23.95
CA LEU A 194 6.73 14.78 24.05
C LEU A 194 7.97 14.89 24.98
N MET A 195 8.45 16.11 25.24
CA MET A 195 9.59 16.38 26.14
C MET A 195 9.18 16.58 27.60
N VAL A 196 7.96 17.06 27.85
CA VAL A 196 7.55 17.57 29.18
C VAL A 196 7.32 16.47 30.19
N LYS A 197 6.80 15.30 29.76
CA LYS A 197 6.58 14.14 30.64
C LYS A 197 6.91 12.83 29.92
N PRO A 198 7.51 11.85 30.62
CA PRO A 198 7.66 10.50 30.09
C PRO A 198 6.28 9.93 29.82
N GLN A 199 6.04 9.53 28.57
CA GLN A 199 4.77 8.99 28.12
C GLN A 199 4.74 7.49 28.44
N GLN A 200 3.68 7.00 29.08
CA GLN A 200 3.57 5.56 29.40
C GLN A 200 3.51 4.68 28.14
N ARG A 201 2.97 5.23 27.03
CA ARG A 201 2.83 4.56 25.73
C ARG A 201 3.32 5.48 24.61
N PRO A 202 4.64 5.68 24.46
CA PRO A 202 5.18 6.72 23.58
C PRO A 202 4.84 6.49 22.11
N TYR A 203 4.82 5.24 21.63
CA TYR A 203 4.38 4.91 20.28
C TYR A 203 2.94 5.34 19.98
N ASN A 204 2.02 5.12 20.92
CA ASN A 204 0.63 5.51 20.74
C ASN A 204 0.50 7.03 20.63
N VAL A 205 1.21 7.77 21.48
CA VAL A 205 1.21 9.24 21.45
C VAL A 205 1.78 9.76 20.14
N ILE A 206 2.94 9.26 19.70
CA ILE A 206 3.57 9.67 18.43
C ILE A 206 2.64 9.35 17.24
N ASN A 207 2.03 8.16 17.22
CA ASN A 207 1.09 7.79 16.17
C ASN A 207 -0.15 8.68 16.16
N ILE A 208 -0.71 9.03 17.32
CA ILE A 208 -1.86 9.95 17.42
C ILE A 208 -1.47 11.34 16.91
N LEU A 209 -0.32 11.88 17.32
CA LEU A 209 0.17 13.18 16.86
C LEU A 209 0.43 13.18 15.35
N ALA A 210 1.01 12.11 14.83
CA ALA A 210 1.21 11.92 13.40
C ALA A 210 -0.11 11.85 12.63
N LEU A 211 -1.08 11.08 13.12
CA LEU A 211 -2.42 11.00 12.53
C LEU A 211 -3.11 12.37 12.51
N LEU A 212 -3.03 13.13 13.61
CA LEU A 212 -3.53 14.51 13.67
C LEU A 212 -2.87 15.40 12.62
N LEU A 213 -1.54 15.38 12.51
CA LEU A 213 -0.81 16.15 11.50
C LEU A 213 -1.21 15.76 10.08
N THR A 214 -1.41 14.48 9.79
CA THR A 214 -1.86 14.04 8.45
C THR A 214 -3.32 14.40 8.14
N ALA A 215 -4.13 14.66 9.16
CA ALA A 215 -5.51 15.14 9.03
C ALA A 215 -5.62 16.67 9.06
N LEU A 216 -4.52 17.40 9.27
CA LEU A 216 -4.49 18.85 9.16
C LEU A 216 -4.05 19.30 7.75
N PRO A 217 -4.32 20.56 7.35
CA PRO A 217 -3.84 21.10 6.09
C PRO A 217 -2.32 20.99 5.92
N ASP A 218 -1.84 20.90 4.68
CA ASP A 218 -0.43 20.69 4.34
C ASP A 218 0.52 21.72 4.99
N VAL A 219 0.02 22.92 5.32
CA VAL A 219 0.77 23.98 6.04
C VAL A 219 1.37 23.45 7.36
N TYR A 220 0.63 22.62 8.11
CA TYR A 220 1.11 22.04 9.35
C TYR A 220 2.22 20.99 9.12
N GLY A 221 2.06 20.16 8.09
CA GLY A 221 3.10 19.20 7.69
C GLY A 221 4.38 19.88 7.21
N ASN A 222 4.27 20.99 6.48
CA ASN A 222 5.42 21.77 6.03
C ASN A 222 6.23 22.34 7.19
N VAL A 223 5.58 22.81 8.26
CA VAL A 223 6.28 23.24 9.47
C VAL A 223 7.09 22.12 10.11
N LEU A 224 6.57 20.88 10.14
CA LEU A 224 7.34 19.73 10.63
C LEU A 224 8.56 19.46 9.75
N HIS A 225 8.44 19.61 8.43
CA HIS A 225 9.56 19.48 7.51
C HIS A 225 10.61 20.57 7.74
N ASP A 226 10.18 21.81 7.97
CA ASP A 226 11.06 22.93 8.25
C ASP A 226 11.81 22.74 9.59
N GLU A 227 11.14 22.21 10.63
CA GLU A 227 11.79 21.82 11.89
C GLU A 227 12.82 20.70 11.68
N PHE A 228 12.52 19.70 10.85
CA PHE A 228 13.48 18.64 10.49
C PHE A 228 14.71 19.22 9.76
N ILE A 229 14.49 20.10 8.79
CA ILE A 229 15.56 20.79 8.07
C ILE A 229 16.37 21.68 9.02
N ALA A 230 15.73 22.37 9.95
CA ALA A 230 16.40 23.22 10.93
C ALA A 230 17.35 22.44 11.86
N VAL A 231 17.05 21.17 12.15
CA VAL A 231 17.95 20.27 12.90
C VAL A 231 19.24 20.02 12.11
N VAL A 232 19.12 19.79 10.80
CA VAL A 232 20.25 19.56 9.88
C VAL A 232 21.05 20.85 9.66
N ASP A 233 20.38 21.97 9.37
CA ASP A 233 21.02 23.27 9.11
C ASP A 233 21.83 23.78 10.31
N ARG A 234 21.35 23.51 11.53
CA ARG A 234 22.03 23.90 12.78
C ARG A 234 22.97 22.82 13.30
N SER A 235 23.10 21.69 12.59
CA SER A 235 23.85 20.49 12.99
C SER A 235 23.61 20.08 14.44
N LEU A 236 22.34 20.10 14.89
CA LEU A 236 21.99 19.73 16.28
C LEU A 236 22.22 18.24 16.57
N ALA A 237 22.33 17.41 15.52
CA ALA A 237 22.68 16.00 15.63
C ALA A 237 24.17 15.77 15.98
N LYS A 238 25.03 16.78 15.87
CA LYS A 238 26.48 16.66 16.11
C LYS A 238 26.82 16.22 17.55
N ASN A 239 25.99 16.59 18.52
CA ASN A 239 26.23 16.28 19.93
C ASN A 239 25.73 14.89 20.36
N HIS A 240 25.05 14.16 19.48
CA HIS A 240 24.49 12.84 19.77
C HIS A 240 25.44 11.74 19.30
N THR A 241 25.41 10.60 19.96
CA THR A 241 26.17 9.43 19.50
C THR A 241 25.46 8.76 18.32
N PHE A 242 26.20 7.93 17.58
CA PHE A 242 25.64 7.17 16.46
C PHE A 242 24.48 6.26 16.91
N GLU A 243 24.63 5.60 18.05
CA GLU A 243 23.63 4.70 18.63
C GLU A 243 22.35 5.43 19.05
N GLU A 244 22.47 6.68 19.52
CA GLU A 244 21.32 7.54 19.85
C GLU A 244 20.56 7.98 18.60
N ILE A 245 21.25 8.22 17.48
CA ILE A 245 20.63 8.64 16.21
C ILE A 245 19.97 7.46 15.50
N VAL A 246 20.63 6.30 15.50
CA VAL A 246 20.19 5.11 14.77
C VAL A 246 19.23 4.24 15.60
N PHE A 247 19.08 4.50 16.90
CA PHE A 247 18.25 3.76 17.87
C PHE A 247 18.67 2.28 18.03
N ASP A 248 19.97 2.02 18.10
CA ASP A 248 20.53 0.65 18.05
C ASP A 248 20.25 -0.18 19.34
N THR A 249 19.86 0.48 20.45
CA THR A 249 19.50 -0.20 21.70
C THR A 249 18.17 0.32 22.27
N PHE A 250 17.14 -0.55 22.22
CA PHE A 250 15.82 -0.36 22.83
C PHE A 250 15.10 0.95 22.44
N GLU A 251 14.58 1.01 21.21
CA GLU A 251 13.67 2.07 20.74
C GLU A 251 12.61 2.41 21.80
N GLU A 252 12.04 1.40 22.48
CA GLU A 252 11.02 1.63 23.50
C GLU A 252 11.55 2.38 24.74
N ALA A 253 12.77 2.10 25.22
CA ALA A 253 13.37 2.78 26.37
C ALA A 253 13.77 4.23 26.05
N GLN A 254 14.29 4.48 24.85
CA GLN A 254 14.64 5.82 24.38
C GLN A 254 13.38 6.66 24.09
N LEU A 255 12.32 6.04 23.57
CA LEU A 255 11.03 6.69 23.34
C LEU A 255 10.25 6.96 24.64
N LEU A 256 10.45 6.17 25.70
CA LEU A 256 9.90 6.43 27.03
C LEU A 256 10.50 7.70 27.66
N HIS A 257 11.74 8.04 27.31
CA HIS A 257 12.50 9.20 27.81
C HIS A 257 12.98 10.12 26.67
N LEU A 258 12.04 10.61 25.87
CA LEU A 258 12.28 11.57 24.80
C LEU A 258 12.72 12.94 25.34
N THR A 259 13.99 13.07 25.72
CA THR A 259 14.55 14.34 26.20
C THR A 259 15.18 15.17 25.08
N SER A 260 15.50 14.55 23.95
CA SER A 260 16.17 15.21 22.83
C SER A 260 15.19 15.63 21.73
N ARG A 261 15.12 16.95 21.47
CA ARG A 261 14.28 17.53 20.42
C ARG A 261 14.58 16.96 19.02
N PRO A 262 15.86 16.84 18.57
CA PRO A 262 16.18 16.19 17.29
C PRO A 262 15.58 14.79 17.13
N LEU A 263 15.69 13.94 18.15
CA LEU A 263 15.20 12.56 18.10
C LEU A 263 13.66 12.52 18.02
N ILE A 264 12.98 13.39 18.77
CA ILE A 264 11.53 13.55 18.71
C ILE A 264 11.07 13.94 17.31
N ILE A 265 11.72 14.95 16.72
CA ILE A 265 11.39 15.42 15.37
C ILE A 265 11.58 14.28 14.36
N ASN A 266 12.62 13.46 14.50
CA ASN A 266 12.86 12.31 13.62
C ASN A 266 11.76 11.26 13.74
N ALA A 267 11.46 10.82 14.98
CA ALA A 267 10.43 9.82 15.25
C ALA A 267 9.04 10.28 14.79
N LEU A 268 8.68 11.54 15.09
CA LEU A 268 7.41 12.13 14.66
C LEU A 268 7.35 12.28 13.13
N SER A 269 8.45 12.70 12.48
CA SER A 269 8.52 12.80 11.02
C SER A 269 8.36 11.44 10.36
N GLN A 270 8.99 10.40 10.89
CA GLN A 270 8.83 9.05 10.37
C GLN A 270 7.39 8.55 10.51
N ALA A 271 6.76 8.76 11.68
CA ALA A 271 5.37 8.40 11.91
C ALA A 271 4.43 9.18 10.97
N TYR A 272 4.61 10.50 10.85
CA TYR A 272 3.85 11.37 9.94
C TYR A 272 3.91 10.84 8.51
N TRP A 273 5.11 10.63 7.98
CA TRP A 273 5.29 10.14 6.63
C TRP A 273 4.74 8.73 6.43
N THR A 274 4.77 7.87 7.46
CA THR A 274 4.16 6.53 7.43
C THR A 274 2.64 6.58 7.32
N HIS A 275 1.99 7.60 7.90
CA HIS A 275 0.54 7.81 7.79
C HIS A 275 0.12 8.57 6.52
N CYS A 276 1.03 9.30 5.87
CA CYS A 276 0.74 10.02 4.62
C CYS A 276 0.27 9.12 3.48
N LYS A 277 -0.55 9.68 2.58
CA LYS A 277 -0.97 9.05 1.33
C LYS A 277 0.20 9.02 0.33
N TRP A 278 0.15 8.08 -0.62
CA TRP A 278 1.15 7.93 -1.68
C TRP A 278 1.45 9.23 -2.43
N ILE A 279 0.42 10.00 -2.81
CA ILE A 279 0.60 11.25 -3.60
C ILE A 279 1.51 12.24 -2.85
N THR A 280 1.43 12.27 -1.51
CA THR A 280 2.29 13.10 -0.68
C THR A 280 3.71 12.50 -0.58
N LEU A 281 3.83 11.17 -0.55
CA LEU A 281 5.11 10.46 -0.50
C LEU A 281 5.91 10.58 -1.81
N GLU A 282 5.26 10.71 -2.96
CA GLU A 282 5.93 11.01 -4.23
C GLU A 282 6.61 12.39 -4.17
N LYS A 283 5.89 13.40 -3.64
CA LYS A 283 6.46 14.74 -3.40
C LYS A 283 7.64 14.68 -2.43
N PHE A 284 7.59 13.79 -1.42
CA PHE A 284 8.71 13.58 -0.50
C PHE A 284 9.98 13.15 -1.23
N THR A 285 9.89 12.11 -2.07
CA THR A 285 11.06 11.56 -2.77
C THR A 285 11.64 12.53 -3.80
N CYS A 286 10.78 13.29 -4.49
CA CYS A 286 11.21 14.22 -5.54
C CYS A 286 11.70 15.57 -5.01
N ASP A 287 11.07 16.11 -3.97
CA ASP A 287 11.36 17.47 -3.50
C ASP A 287 12.07 17.51 -2.15
N LEU A 288 11.61 16.77 -1.16
CA LEU A 288 12.11 16.92 0.22
C LEU A 288 13.41 16.14 0.45
N ALA A 289 13.51 14.91 -0.06
CA ALA A 289 14.68 14.07 0.12
C ALA A 289 15.98 14.71 -0.44
N PRO A 290 16.00 15.25 -1.68
CA PRO A 290 17.17 15.97 -2.18
C PRO A 290 17.49 17.23 -1.36
N LYS A 291 16.46 18.02 -0.99
CA LYS A 291 16.64 19.23 -0.17
C LYS A 291 17.27 18.95 1.19
N ILE A 292 16.90 17.85 1.84
CA ILE A 292 17.51 17.42 3.10
C ILE A 292 18.97 17.04 2.87
N LEU A 293 19.24 16.17 1.88
CA LEU A 293 20.59 15.68 1.60
C LEU A 293 21.56 16.80 1.21
N ASP A 294 21.10 17.81 0.46
CA ASP A 294 21.90 18.97 0.06
C ASP A 294 22.40 19.81 1.25
N ARG A 295 21.71 19.73 2.40
CA ARG A 295 22.01 20.51 3.60
C ARG A 295 22.88 19.75 4.62
N VAL A 296 23.09 18.44 4.44
CA VAL A 296 23.84 17.58 5.37
C VAL A 296 25.33 17.96 5.40
N GLN A 297 25.85 18.51 6.49
CA GLN A 297 27.27 18.93 6.57
C GLN A 297 28.17 18.02 7.39
N THR A 298 27.61 17.14 8.21
CA THR A 298 28.37 16.22 9.07
C THR A 298 27.93 14.76 8.87
N GLU A 299 28.73 13.82 9.37
CA GLU A 299 28.35 12.39 9.36
C GLU A 299 27.08 12.14 10.20
N ASN A 300 26.94 12.80 11.35
CA ASN A 300 25.74 12.67 12.19
C ASN A 300 24.49 13.22 11.50
N ASP A 301 24.63 14.34 10.76
CA ASP A 301 23.52 14.89 9.97
C ASP A 301 23.10 13.91 8.86
N LEU A 302 24.06 13.17 8.28
CA LEU A 302 23.79 12.13 7.28
C LEU A 302 22.99 10.99 7.91
N TRP A 303 23.42 10.46 9.05
CA TRP A 303 22.71 9.39 9.75
C TRP A 303 21.31 9.82 10.19
N TYR A 304 21.17 11.06 10.66
CA TYR A 304 19.87 11.64 10.99
C TYR A 304 18.92 11.69 9.78
N ALA A 305 19.42 12.10 8.62
CA ALA A 305 18.65 12.10 7.37
C ALA A 305 18.30 10.68 6.90
N LEU A 306 19.28 9.76 6.93
CA LEU A 306 19.08 8.36 6.53
C LEU A 306 18.05 7.65 7.41
N ARG A 307 17.99 7.96 8.70
CA ARG A 307 17.01 7.40 9.63
C ARG A 307 15.56 7.70 9.22
N LEU A 308 15.32 8.82 8.55
CA LEU A 308 14.03 9.16 7.95
C LEU A 308 13.87 8.54 6.55
N LEU A 309 14.89 8.67 5.70
CA LEU A 309 14.80 8.33 4.27
C LEU A 309 14.67 6.83 4.02
N VAL A 310 15.44 5.99 4.71
CA VAL A 310 15.55 4.55 4.41
C VAL A 310 14.23 3.80 4.63
N PRO A 311 13.52 3.94 5.76
CA PRO A 311 12.22 3.28 5.94
C PRO A 311 11.17 3.75 4.92
N LEU A 312 11.22 5.02 4.52
CA LEU A 312 10.28 5.59 3.54
C LEU A 312 10.58 5.09 2.13
N LEU A 313 11.84 4.89 1.77
CA LEU A 313 12.23 4.24 0.50
C LEU A 313 11.68 2.81 0.40
N GLN A 314 11.74 2.04 1.50
CA GLN A 314 11.13 0.71 1.54
C GLN A 314 9.63 0.78 1.24
N ARG A 315 8.92 1.72 1.86
CA ARG A 315 7.49 1.94 1.64
C ARG A 315 7.17 2.34 0.19
N CYS A 316 8.00 3.18 -0.43
CA CYS A 316 7.86 3.53 -1.85
C CYS A 316 8.06 2.30 -2.76
N TYR A 317 9.02 1.44 -2.44
CA TYR A 317 9.36 0.27 -3.25
C TYR A 317 8.32 -0.86 -3.18
N GLU A 318 7.69 -1.09 -2.02
CA GLU A 318 6.75 -2.21 -1.81
C GLU A 318 5.38 -2.03 -2.46
N TRP A 319 5.05 -0.84 -2.99
CA TRP A 319 3.68 -0.55 -3.42
C TRP A 319 3.28 -1.23 -4.76
N PRO A 320 2.07 -1.85 -4.87
CA PRO A 320 1.83 -2.89 -5.88
C PRO A 320 1.44 -2.43 -7.29
N LYS A 321 1.19 -1.13 -7.54
CA LYS A 321 0.42 -0.71 -8.74
C LYS A 321 1.23 -0.26 -9.97
N GLU A 322 2.45 0.26 -9.87
CA GLU A 322 3.21 0.73 -11.05
C GLU A 322 4.75 0.59 -10.92
N LYS A 323 5.28 -0.63 -11.08
CA LYS A 323 6.72 -0.95 -10.87
C LYS A 323 7.74 -0.09 -11.64
N THR A 324 7.37 0.49 -12.79
CA THR A 324 8.30 1.24 -13.66
C THR A 324 8.61 2.66 -13.17
N ARG A 325 7.66 3.36 -12.54
CA ARG A 325 7.84 4.74 -12.04
C ARG A 325 8.52 4.77 -10.66
N HIS A 326 8.24 3.78 -9.82
CA HIS A 326 8.84 3.66 -8.48
C HIS A 326 10.34 3.33 -8.52
N LEU A 327 10.78 2.64 -9.57
CA LEU A 327 12.21 2.41 -9.80
C LEU A 327 12.92 3.75 -10.00
N THR A 328 12.41 4.65 -10.84
CA THR A 328 13.07 5.94 -11.13
C THR A 328 13.20 6.85 -9.91
N GLU A 329 12.18 6.92 -9.05
CA GLU A 329 12.20 7.80 -7.87
C GLU A 329 13.15 7.26 -6.78
N SER A 330 13.08 5.96 -6.50
CA SER A 330 14.00 5.32 -5.53
C SER A 330 15.45 5.34 -6.01
N LEU A 331 15.69 5.18 -7.32
CA LEU A 331 17.01 5.35 -7.92
C LEU A 331 17.56 6.76 -7.69
N GLU A 332 16.75 7.79 -7.86
CA GLU A 332 17.19 9.18 -7.73
C GLU A 332 17.55 9.55 -6.29
N VAL A 333 16.77 9.09 -5.31
CA VAL A 333 17.11 9.30 -3.89
C VAL A 333 18.40 8.56 -3.53
N VAL A 334 18.56 7.30 -3.93
CA VAL A 334 19.79 6.53 -3.64
C VAL A 334 21.00 7.16 -4.34
N ARG A 335 20.85 7.65 -5.58
CA ARG A 335 21.89 8.40 -6.29
C ARG A 335 22.32 9.63 -5.49
N THR A 336 21.36 10.43 -5.04
CA THR A 336 21.62 11.62 -4.22
C THR A 336 22.32 11.28 -2.91
N ILE A 337 21.98 10.15 -2.27
CA ILE A 337 22.69 9.66 -1.06
C ILE A 337 24.16 9.35 -1.37
N ILE A 338 24.43 8.59 -2.45
CA ILE A 338 25.80 8.24 -2.86
C ILE A 338 26.61 9.49 -3.18
N ASP A 339 26.03 10.42 -3.95
CA ASP A 339 26.66 11.68 -4.32
C ASP A 339 26.94 12.54 -3.07
N ARG A 340 26.04 12.54 -2.07
CA ARG A 340 26.29 13.27 -0.81
C ARG A 340 27.41 12.67 0.03
N ILE A 341 27.52 11.35 0.11
CA ILE A 341 28.64 10.68 0.81
C ILE A 341 29.98 11.03 0.15
N ALA A 342 30.04 11.05 -1.19
CA ALA A 342 31.24 11.49 -1.91
C ALA A 342 31.58 12.95 -1.60
N TYR A 343 30.58 13.84 -1.59
CA TYR A 343 30.77 15.23 -1.26
C TYR A 343 31.35 15.43 0.15
N LEU A 344 30.80 14.77 1.17
CA LEU A 344 31.31 14.83 2.54
C LEU A 344 32.77 14.38 2.62
N THR A 345 33.10 13.29 1.93
CA THR A 345 34.49 12.80 1.84
C THR A 345 35.40 13.83 1.15
N SER A 346 34.92 14.48 0.08
CA SER A 346 35.72 15.46 -0.69
C SER A 346 36.07 16.71 0.11
N ILE A 347 35.25 17.06 1.11
CA ILE A 347 35.49 18.19 2.03
C ILE A 347 36.44 17.80 3.18
N GLY A 348 36.84 16.53 3.25
CA GLY A 348 37.78 16.02 4.26
C GLY A 348 37.10 15.65 5.58
N ILE A 349 35.80 15.36 5.57
CA ILE A 349 35.11 14.79 6.73
C ILE A 349 35.51 13.32 6.84
N ASP A 350 36.08 12.95 7.98
CA ASP A 350 36.41 11.56 8.27
C ASP A 350 35.13 10.80 8.64
N ILE A 351 34.87 9.70 7.93
CA ILE A 351 33.67 8.88 8.10
C ILE A 351 34.02 7.75 9.07
N VAL A 352 33.59 7.90 10.32
CA VAL A 352 33.84 6.95 11.41
C VAL A 352 33.09 5.65 11.13
N HIS A 353 31.78 5.72 10.85
CA HIS A 353 30.88 4.58 10.60
C HIS A 353 30.87 4.19 9.11
N SER A 354 32.08 4.12 8.54
CA SER A 354 32.32 3.74 7.15
C SER A 354 31.82 2.34 6.82
N ASP A 355 31.78 1.47 7.83
CA ASP A 355 31.43 0.06 7.71
C ASP A 355 29.92 -0.13 7.55
N GLU A 356 29.14 0.55 8.38
CA GLU A 356 27.68 0.59 8.38
C GLU A 356 27.13 1.27 7.12
N LEU A 357 27.77 2.36 6.68
CA LEU A 357 27.40 3.01 5.41
C LEU A 357 27.61 2.08 4.21
N CYS A 358 28.70 1.30 4.19
CA CYS A 358 28.94 0.34 3.12
C CYS A 358 27.86 -0.75 3.09
N ASP A 359 27.45 -1.26 4.25
CA ASP A 359 26.40 -2.27 4.35
C ASP A 359 25.04 -1.72 3.90
N LEU A 360 24.74 -0.46 4.24
CA LEU A 360 23.54 0.23 3.75
C LEU A 360 23.54 0.41 2.23
N LEU A 361 24.69 0.76 1.64
CA LEU A 361 24.82 0.84 0.18
C LEU A 361 24.56 -0.52 -0.47
N TYR A 362 25.11 -1.61 0.07
CA TYR A 362 24.79 -2.96 -0.41
C TYR A 362 23.31 -3.30 -0.27
N HIS A 363 22.67 -2.93 0.83
CA HIS A 363 21.23 -3.06 0.99
C HIS A 363 20.48 -2.33 -0.14
N PHE A 364 20.86 -1.09 -0.47
CA PHE A 364 20.25 -0.36 -1.58
C PHE A 364 20.46 -1.04 -2.93
N LYS A 365 21.67 -1.58 -3.20
CA LYS A 365 21.95 -2.34 -4.42
C LYS A 365 21.03 -3.55 -4.55
N TYR A 366 20.89 -4.36 -3.51
CA TYR A 366 20.17 -5.63 -3.63
C TYR A 366 18.65 -5.49 -3.51
N VAL A 367 18.16 -4.48 -2.78
CA VAL A 367 16.73 -4.29 -2.52
C VAL A 367 16.10 -3.33 -3.53
N PHE A 368 16.68 -2.14 -3.75
CA PHE A 368 16.03 -1.06 -4.51
C PHE A 368 16.57 -0.92 -5.93
N VAL A 369 17.88 -0.82 -6.06
CA VAL A 369 18.55 -0.26 -7.25
C VAL A 369 19.03 -1.31 -8.24
N GLY A 370 19.29 -2.54 -7.81
CA GLY A 370 19.94 -3.55 -8.65
C GLY A 370 21.24 -3.01 -9.27
N ASP A 371 21.38 -3.21 -10.58
CA ASP A 371 22.55 -2.74 -11.36
C ASP A 371 22.32 -1.38 -12.05
N TYR A 372 21.19 -0.69 -11.80
CA TYR A 372 20.84 0.54 -12.53
C TYR A 372 21.76 1.74 -12.22
N LEU A 373 22.22 1.91 -10.97
CA LEU A 373 23.16 2.98 -10.60
C LEU A 373 24.63 2.58 -10.73
N ARG A 374 24.96 1.38 -11.23
CA ARG A 374 26.33 0.85 -11.19
C ARG A 374 27.37 1.81 -11.77
N ASN A 375 27.15 2.29 -13.00
CA ASN A 375 28.12 3.13 -13.69
C ASN A 375 28.29 4.50 -13.00
N ASN A 376 27.21 5.04 -12.42
CA ASN A 376 27.27 6.28 -11.66
C ASN A 376 28.01 6.06 -10.32
N ALA A 377 27.66 4.99 -9.60
CA ALA A 377 28.30 4.63 -8.35
C ALA A 377 29.81 4.35 -8.52
N GLU A 378 30.23 3.67 -9.60
CA GLU A 378 31.65 3.45 -9.91
C GLU A 378 32.43 4.76 -10.07
N ALA A 379 31.84 5.75 -10.76
CA ALA A 379 32.45 7.06 -10.92
C ALA A 379 32.53 7.81 -9.57
N THR A 380 31.46 7.78 -8.79
CA THR A 380 31.37 8.49 -7.50
C THR A 380 32.26 7.85 -6.42
N PHE A 381 32.41 6.51 -6.40
CA PHE A 381 33.26 5.78 -5.46
C PHE A 381 34.76 6.07 -5.62
N ALA A 382 35.20 6.61 -6.77
CA ALA A 382 36.57 7.08 -6.92
C ALA A 382 36.93 8.14 -5.86
N GLY A 383 35.95 8.95 -5.43
CA GLY A 383 36.10 9.96 -4.39
C GLY A 383 36.02 9.44 -2.95
N PHE A 384 35.64 8.17 -2.74
CA PHE A 384 35.48 7.62 -1.39
C PHE A 384 36.82 7.27 -0.74
N PRO A 385 36.91 7.15 0.59
CA PRO A 385 38.13 6.69 1.27
C PRO A 385 38.52 5.27 0.83
N LYS A 386 39.83 4.96 0.84
CA LYS A 386 40.33 3.65 0.40
C LYS A 386 39.65 2.47 1.13
N LYS A 387 39.44 2.59 2.45
CA LYS A 387 38.75 1.58 3.26
C LYS A 387 37.35 1.26 2.73
N MET A 388 36.56 2.27 2.38
CA MET A 388 35.22 2.09 1.82
C MET A 388 35.26 1.51 0.41
N ARG A 389 36.19 1.96 -0.44
CA ARG A 389 36.36 1.41 -1.81
C ARG A 389 36.68 -0.09 -1.79
N ASP A 390 37.57 -0.50 -0.89
CA ASP A 390 37.95 -1.91 -0.74
C ASP A 390 36.76 -2.77 -0.30
N ARG A 391 35.88 -2.24 0.57
CA ARG A 391 34.66 -2.93 1.02
C ARG A 391 33.55 -2.92 -0.04
N LEU A 392 33.43 -1.84 -0.81
CA LEU A 392 32.48 -1.67 -1.93
C LEU A 392 32.97 -2.27 -3.25
N ARG A 393 34.09 -2.99 -3.27
CA ARG A 393 34.63 -3.63 -4.48
C ARG A 393 33.63 -4.54 -5.19
N PHE A 394 32.68 -5.13 -4.45
CA PHE A 394 31.64 -6.00 -4.98
C PHE A 394 30.36 -5.26 -5.40
N TYR A 395 30.29 -3.96 -5.15
CA TYR A 395 29.17 -3.12 -5.57
C TYR A 395 29.15 -2.94 -7.09
N ALA A 396 30.33 -2.76 -7.70
CA ALA A 396 30.53 -2.67 -9.14
C ALA A 396 30.47 -4.05 -9.84
N THR A 397 30.73 -5.13 -9.12
CA THR A 397 30.65 -6.47 -9.70
C THR A 397 29.19 -6.76 -10.03
N GLN A 398 28.95 -7.12 -11.29
CA GLN A 398 27.61 -7.38 -11.83
C GLN A 398 26.87 -8.32 -10.89
N SER A 399 25.67 -7.93 -10.43
CA SER A 399 24.79 -8.96 -9.87
C SER A 399 24.58 -9.95 -11.02
N ASP A 400 25.00 -11.19 -10.85
CA ASP A 400 25.06 -12.19 -11.91
C ASP A 400 23.64 -12.64 -12.36
N ARG A 401 22.61 -11.77 -12.36
CA ARG A 401 21.27 -12.07 -12.89
C ARG A 401 21.30 -12.44 -14.37
N LYS A 402 22.23 -11.89 -15.16
CA LYS A 402 22.47 -12.29 -16.58
C LYS A 402 23.50 -13.41 -16.74
N THR A 403 24.17 -13.76 -15.66
CA THR A 403 25.29 -14.70 -15.65
C THR A 403 24.86 -16.04 -15.09
N ASP A 404 23.75 -16.11 -14.35
CA ASP A 404 23.03 -17.36 -14.08
C ASP A 404 22.32 -17.90 -15.34
N GLU A 405 21.93 -17.03 -16.29
CA GLU A 405 21.53 -17.47 -17.65
C GLU A 405 22.73 -17.97 -18.48
N LYS A 406 23.96 -17.48 -18.20
CA LYS A 406 25.18 -17.89 -18.92
C LYS A 406 25.99 -18.99 -18.24
N LYS A 407 25.76 -19.27 -16.95
CA LYS A 407 26.33 -20.40 -16.19
C LYS A 407 25.52 -21.68 -16.37
N MET A 408 24.30 -21.59 -16.88
CA MET A 408 23.65 -22.73 -17.52
C MET A 408 24.22 -22.81 -18.94
N GLY A 409 25.18 -23.71 -19.18
CA GLY A 409 25.62 -23.97 -20.54
C GLY A 409 24.40 -24.20 -21.45
N PRO A 410 24.41 -23.76 -22.73
CA PRO A 410 23.29 -23.99 -23.64
C PRO A 410 22.90 -25.47 -23.72
N GLU A 411 23.83 -26.37 -23.44
CA GLU A 411 23.64 -27.82 -23.25
C GLU A 411 22.76 -28.16 -22.02
N THR A 412 23.02 -27.56 -20.85
CA THR A 412 22.34 -27.87 -19.58
C THR A 412 20.89 -27.37 -19.57
N TRP A 413 20.62 -26.18 -20.11
CA TRP A 413 19.25 -25.66 -20.25
C TRP A 413 18.43 -26.44 -21.30
N LYS A 414 19.05 -26.77 -22.46
CA LYS A 414 18.42 -27.63 -23.47
C LYS A 414 18.10 -29.01 -22.91
N ARG A 415 18.99 -29.58 -22.09
CA ARG A 415 18.78 -30.87 -21.43
C ARG A 415 17.63 -30.82 -20.43
N ARG A 416 17.57 -29.80 -19.56
CA ARG A 416 16.47 -29.61 -18.59
C ARG A 416 15.12 -29.38 -19.28
N LEU A 417 15.10 -28.61 -20.37
CA LEU A 417 13.90 -28.46 -21.19
C LEU A 417 13.51 -29.77 -21.90
N ALA A 418 14.48 -30.54 -22.39
CA ALA A 418 14.21 -31.83 -23.02
C ALA A 418 13.62 -32.84 -22.01
N GLU A 419 14.11 -32.84 -20.78
CA GLU A 419 13.56 -33.62 -19.66
C GLU A 419 12.10 -33.20 -19.37
N LEU A 420 11.82 -31.90 -19.29
CA LEU A 420 10.46 -31.38 -19.10
C LEU A 420 9.52 -31.71 -20.27
N TYR A 421 10.00 -31.57 -21.52
CA TYR A 421 9.22 -31.90 -22.72
C TYR A 421 8.94 -33.41 -22.85
N ALA A 422 9.76 -34.26 -22.23
CA ALA A 422 9.53 -35.69 -22.17
C ALA A 422 8.42 -36.07 -21.17
N CYS A 423 8.16 -35.22 -20.16
CA CYS A 423 7.09 -35.45 -19.20
C CYS A 423 5.70 -35.37 -19.84
N SER A 424 4.87 -36.39 -19.58
CA SER A 424 3.50 -36.46 -20.10
C SER A 424 2.57 -35.43 -19.46
N TRP A 425 2.87 -34.99 -18.24
CA TRP A 425 2.11 -34.02 -17.44
C TRP A 425 2.45 -32.55 -17.73
N TYR A 426 3.43 -32.29 -18.59
CA TYR A 426 3.74 -30.95 -19.06
C TYR A 426 2.97 -30.69 -20.36
N TRP A 427 2.19 -29.61 -20.37
CA TRP A 427 1.24 -29.26 -21.44
C TRP A 427 1.66 -28.08 -22.31
N GLY A 428 2.80 -27.45 -22.04
CA GLY A 428 3.25 -26.25 -22.75
C GLY A 428 2.31 -25.05 -22.55
N ASP A 429 2.22 -24.17 -23.56
CA ASP A 429 1.39 -22.95 -23.56
C ASP A 429 -0.12 -23.23 -23.74
N ILE A 430 -0.69 -24.01 -22.82
CA ILE A 430 -2.13 -24.15 -22.61
C ILE A 430 -2.64 -23.00 -21.74
N SER A 431 -3.85 -22.50 -22.02
CA SER A 431 -4.44 -21.41 -21.22
C SER A 431 -4.88 -21.92 -19.85
N TRP A 432 -4.91 -21.03 -18.86
CA TRP A 432 -5.43 -21.35 -17.52
C TRP A 432 -6.90 -21.81 -17.57
N LYS A 433 -7.72 -21.22 -18.44
CA LYS A 433 -9.13 -21.61 -18.65
C LYS A 433 -9.26 -23.06 -19.14
N TRP A 434 -8.36 -23.49 -20.04
CA TRP A 434 -8.35 -24.86 -20.52
C TRP A 434 -7.83 -25.83 -19.46
N ALA A 435 -6.80 -25.43 -18.70
CA ALA A 435 -6.33 -26.23 -17.58
C ALA A 435 -7.43 -26.43 -16.52
N GLU A 436 -8.19 -25.38 -16.19
CA GLU A 436 -9.32 -25.44 -15.27
C GLU A 436 -10.42 -26.37 -15.78
N LYS A 437 -10.85 -26.22 -17.05
CA LYS A 437 -11.84 -27.11 -17.66
C LYS A 437 -11.46 -28.59 -17.62
N LEU A 438 -10.20 -28.92 -17.91
CA LEU A 438 -9.74 -30.31 -17.92
C LEU A 438 -9.62 -30.87 -16.49
N LEU A 439 -9.11 -30.08 -15.54
CA LEU A 439 -8.88 -30.52 -14.16
C LEU A 439 -10.18 -30.65 -13.36
N LEU A 440 -11.19 -29.80 -13.60
CA LEU A 440 -12.51 -29.92 -12.97
C LEU A 440 -13.27 -31.19 -13.38
N LEU A 441 -12.92 -31.79 -14.53
CA LEU A 441 -13.44 -33.09 -14.96
C LEU A 441 -12.69 -34.26 -14.32
N CYS A 442 -11.58 -34.01 -13.63
CA CYS A 442 -10.77 -35.03 -12.96
C CYS A 442 -11.07 -35.08 -11.46
N PRO A 443 -10.77 -36.20 -10.77
CA PRO A 443 -10.84 -36.27 -9.32
C PRO A 443 -9.88 -35.29 -8.63
N GLU A 444 -10.10 -35.03 -7.35
CA GLU A 444 -9.21 -34.19 -6.55
C GLU A 444 -7.78 -34.77 -6.48
N GLY A 445 -6.80 -33.86 -6.44
CA GLY A 445 -5.38 -34.16 -6.47
C GLY A 445 -4.77 -34.35 -7.87
N TYR A 446 -5.59 -34.28 -8.93
CA TYR A 446 -5.07 -34.22 -10.31
C TYR A 446 -4.38 -32.88 -10.58
N PHE A 447 -3.27 -32.92 -11.32
CA PHE A 447 -2.51 -31.71 -11.67
C PHE A 447 -1.87 -31.76 -13.05
N LEU A 448 -1.51 -30.58 -13.56
CA LEU A 448 -0.71 -30.43 -14.76
C LEU A 448 0.21 -29.21 -14.67
N VAL A 449 1.31 -29.24 -15.42
CA VAL A 449 2.24 -28.11 -15.52
C VAL A 449 2.14 -27.48 -16.89
N ARG A 450 2.10 -26.15 -16.92
CA ARG A 450 1.96 -25.34 -18.14
C ARG A 450 2.88 -24.13 -18.11
N ASP A 451 3.05 -23.51 -19.27
CA ASP A 451 3.76 -22.24 -19.36
C ASP A 451 2.96 -21.14 -18.65
N SER A 452 3.69 -20.25 -17.99
CA SER A 452 3.13 -19.07 -17.36
C SER A 452 2.96 -17.96 -18.39
N ARG A 453 1.83 -17.24 -18.31
CA ARG A 453 1.57 -16.03 -19.12
C ARG A 453 2.04 -14.74 -18.44
N SER A 454 2.69 -14.86 -17.29
CA SER A 454 3.25 -13.73 -16.55
C SER A 454 4.70 -13.53 -16.96
N ASP A 455 5.09 -12.29 -17.25
CA ASP A 455 6.46 -11.94 -17.65
C ASP A 455 7.53 -12.25 -16.59
N SER A 456 7.12 -12.56 -15.35
CA SER A 456 8.01 -12.83 -14.21
C SER A 456 8.19 -14.31 -13.85
N HIS A 457 7.43 -15.22 -14.46
CA HIS A 457 7.51 -16.66 -14.15
C HIS A 457 7.44 -17.48 -15.43
N LEU A 458 8.21 -18.57 -15.50
CA LEU A 458 8.25 -19.43 -16.69
C LEU A 458 7.16 -20.50 -16.68
N PHE A 459 6.84 -21.07 -15.51
CA PHE A 459 5.90 -22.19 -15.40
C PHE A 459 4.83 -21.98 -14.33
N THR A 460 3.71 -22.69 -14.46
CA THR A 460 2.61 -22.71 -13.49
C THR A 460 2.11 -24.14 -13.32
N VAL A 461 1.99 -24.58 -12.06
CA VAL A 461 1.33 -25.82 -11.67
C VAL A 461 -0.15 -25.53 -11.43
N SER A 462 -1.02 -26.22 -12.17
CA SER A 462 -2.48 -26.13 -11.98
C SER A 462 -2.97 -27.44 -11.39
N TYR A 463 -3.77 -27.40 -10.33
CA TYR A 463 -4.20 -28.59 -9.60
C TYR A 463 -5.63 -28.47 -9.06
N HIS A 464 -6.33 -29.60 -8.95
CA HIS A 464 -7.70 -29.69 -8.45
C HIS A 464 -7.71 -30.03 -6.95
N LEU A 465 -8.31 -29.16 -6.13
CA LEU A 465 -8.44 -29.33 -4.68
C LEU A 465 -9.72 -28.66 -4.18
N ASP A 466 -10.43 -29.27 -3.23
CA ASP A 466 -11.66 -28.73 -2.61
C ASP A 466 -12.71 -28.28 -3.64
N GLY A 467 -12.91 -29.07 -4.68
CA GLY A 467 -13.84 -28.76 -5.79
C GLY A 467 -13.48 -27.53 -6.65
N LYS A 468 -12.26 -26.98 -6.53
CA LYS A 468 -11.76 -25.82 -7.29
C LYS A 468 -10.39 -26.10 -7.90
N VAL A 469 -10.03 -25.35 -8.95
CA VAL A 469 -8.69 -25.44 -9.53
C VAL A 469 -7.83 -24.26 -9.06
N TYR A 470 -6.69 -24.58 -8.46
CA TYR A 470 -5.70 -23.61 -8.02
C TYR A 470 -4.52 -23.53 -8.98
N HIS A 471 -3.83 -22.40 -8.99
CA HIS A 471 -2.70 -22.13 -9.87
C HIS A 471 -1.50 -21.60 -9.07
N SER A 472 -0.50 -22.45 -8.86
CA SER A 472 0.73 -22.09 -8.17
C SER A 472 1.84 -21.83 -9.18
N ARG A 473 2.45 -20.64 -9.12
CA ARG A 473 3.54 -20.27 -10.02
C ARG A 473 4.85 -20.87 -9.52
N VAL A 474 5.66 -21.36 -10.46
CA VAL A 474 7.02 -21.84 -10.17
C VAL A 474 7.97 -20.67 -10.40
N SER A 475 8.63 -20.26 -9.32
CA SER A 475 9.65 -19.23 -9.33
C SER A 475 11.03 -19.87 -9.42
N THR A 476 11.95 -19.22 -10.12
CA THR A 476 13.35 -19.66 -10.21
C THR A 476 14.23 -18.59 -9.59
N PHE A 477 15.02 -18.95 -8.58
CA PHE A 477 16.04 -18.09 -7.98
C PHE A 477 17.41 -18.71 -8.28
N GLY A 478 18.19 -18.09 -9.18
CA GLY A 478 19.42 -18.69 -9.68
C GLY A 478 19.17 -20.01 -10.42
N THR A 479 19.83 -21.10 -9.99
CA THR A 479 19.71 -22.45 -10.57
C THR A 479 18.57 -23.29 -9.98
N LEU A 480 17.88 -22.79 -8.96
CA LEU A 480 16.91 -23.54 -8.16
C LEU A 480 15.47 -23.10 -8.45
N ALA A 481 14.60 -24.07 -8.73
CA ALA A 481 13.16 -23.92 -8.87
C ALA A 481 12.46 -24.12 -7.51
N HIS A 482 11.45 -23.30 -7.23
CA HIS A 482 10.66 -23.38 -6.00
C HIS A 482 9.20 -22.93 -6.20
N LEU A 483 8.34 -23.31 -5.25
CA LEU A 483 6.93 -22.92 -5.19
C LEU A 483 6.73 -21.93 -4.02
N GLY A 484 6.02 -20.83 -4.27
CA GLY A 484 5.71 -19.78 -3.28
C GLY A 484 6.61 -18.54 -3.36
N ASP A 485 6.19 -17.44 -2.71
CA ASP A 485 6.92 -16.16 -2.72
C ASP A 485 7.84 -15.99 -1.48
N ARG A 486 9.07 -15.53 -1.74
CA ARG A 486 10.10 -15.01 -0.81
C ARG A 486 10.65 -15.94 0.29
N ARG A 487 10.01 -17.07 0.66
CA ARG A 487 10.58 -18.10 1.57
C ARG A 487 10.04 -19.51 1.24
N PRO A 488 10.57 -20.19 0.21
CA PRO A 488 10.14 -21.54 -0.13
C PRO A 488 10.57 -22.56 0.92
N LEU A 489 9.71 -23.53 1.22
CA LEU A 489 10.02 -24.68 2.08
C LEU A 489 11.00 -25.66 1.41
N HIS A 490 10.98 -25.72 0.07
CA HIS A 490 11.83 -26.60 -0.72
C HIS A 490 12.28 -25.94 -2.03
N CYS A 491 13.53 -26.19 -2.39
CA CYS A 491 14.18 -25.73 -3.61
C CYS A 491 14.85 -26.92 -4.31
N SER A 492 14.67 -27.06 -5.62
CA SER A 492 15.27 -28.16 -6.40
C SER A 492 15.97 -27.64 -7.64
N GLU A 493 16.93 -28.38 -8.18
CA GLU A 493 17.70 -27.95 -9.36
C GLU A 493 16.90 -28.06 -10.66
N SER A 494 15.86 -28.91 -10.72
CA SER A 494 14.96 -29.05 -11.86
C SER A 494 13.49 -28.89 -11.45
N VAL A 495 12.67 -28.38 -12.38
CA VAL A 495 11.20 -28.36 -12.21
C VAL A 495 10.66 -29.78 -12.07
N VAL A 496 11.28 -30.77 -12.73
CA VAL A 496 10.87 -32.17 -12.65
C VAL A 496 11.10 -32.73 -11.24
N GLU A 497 12.28 -32.48 -10.66
CA GLU A 497 12.62 -32.89 -9.29
C GLU A 497 11.73 -32.21 -8.26
N LEU A 498 11.45 -30.91 -8.46
CA LEU A 498 10.55 -30.14 -7.59
C LEU A 498 9.15 -30.77 -7.55
N ILE A 499 8.58 -31.07 -8.73
CA ILE A 499 7.25 -31.67 -8.82
C ILE A 499 7.26 -33.09 -8.23
N GLN A 500 8.31 -33.87 -8.47
CA GLN A 500 8.42 -35.21 -7.91
C GLN A 500 8.46 -35.16 -6.37
N HIS A 501 9.23 -34.25 -5.79
CA HIS A 501 9.29 -34.07 -4.35
C HIS A 501 7.92 -33.67 -3.75
N VAL A 502 7.21 -32.74 -4.40
CA VAL A 502 5.87 -32.29 -3.98
C VAL A 502 4.84 -33.43 -4.05
N VAL A 503 4.94 -34.30 -5.06
CA VAL A 503 4.08 -35.49 -5.16
C VAL A 503 4.41 -36.50 -4.06
N GLU A 504 5.69 -36.76 -3.79
CA GLU A 504 6.13 -37.67 -2.73
C GLU A 504 5.67 -37.19 -1.34
N GLN A 505 5.75 -35.89 -1.06
CA GLN A 505 5.25 -35.31 0.19
C GLN A 505 3.72 -35.36 0.29
N SER A 506 3.02 -35.08 -0.81
CA SER A 506 1.56 -35.18 -0.88
C SER A 506 1.08 -36.62 -0.59
N GLN A 507 1.83 -37.63 -1.04
CA GLN A 507 1.56 -39.05 -0.76
C GLN A 507 1.82 -39.44 0.70
N ARG A 508 2.73 -38.73 1.39
CA ARG A 508 3.03 -38.93 2.82
C ARG A 508 2.02 -38.25 3.76
N GLY A 509 1.06 -37.48 3.22
CA GLY A 509 0.05 -36.77 4.01
C GLY A 509 0.53 -35.44 4.61
N GLU A 510 1.66 -34.89 4.12
CA GLU A 510 2.12 -33.55 4.49
C GLU A 510 1.40 -32.52 3.60
N HIS A 511 0.57 -31.65 4.20
CA HIS A 511 -0.35 -30.77 3.45
C HIS A 511 0.09 -29.30 3.36
N ASP A 512 1.02 -28.84 4.20
CA ASP A 512 1.40 -27.43 4.29
C ASP A 512 2.69 -27.14 3.51
N MET A 513 2.56 -26.82 2.22
CA MET A 513 3.71 -26.57 1.34
C MET A 513 3.89 -25.10 0.93
N LEU A 514 2.91 -24.23 1.22
CA LEU A 514 2.93 -22.82 0.84
C LEU A 514 2.87 -21.94 2.11
N MET A 515 3.85 -21.05 2.29
CA MET A 515 3.84 -20.07 3.37
C MET A 515 2.68 -19.06 3.19
N HIS A 516 1.93 -18.79 4.26
CA HIS A 516 0.71 -17.98 4.26
C HIS A 516 0.84 -16.55 3.69
N ARG A 517 -0.22 -16.11 2.98
CA ARG A 517 -0.65 -14.71 2.86
C ARG A 517 -1.81 -14.44 3.85
N ARG A 518 -1.92 -13.22 4.38
CA ARG A 518 -3.07 -12.77 5.20
C ARG A 518 -4.26 -12.41 4.30
N GLY A 519 -5.48 -12.85 4.67
CA GLY A 519 -6.74 -12.48 4.02
C GLY A 519 -7.57 -13.69 3.57
N ALA A 520 -8.70 -13.46 2.88
CA ALA A 520 -9.60 -14.49 2.37
C ALA A 520 -8.97 -15.46 1.32
N GLU A 521 -7.75 -15.18 0.87
CA GLU A 521 -6.92 -16.05 0.01
C GLU A 521 -6.09 -17.08 0.82
N ALA A 522 -6.26 -17.15 2.14
CA ALA A 522 -5.63 -18.15 3.01
C ALA A 522 -6.09 -19.60 2.75
N GLU A 523 -7.15 -19.80 1.94
CA GLU A 523 -7.67 -21.14 1.59
C GLU A 523 -6.68 -21.99 0.78
N ALA A 524 -5.65 -21.39 0.15
CA ALA A 524 -4.66 -22.10 -0.67
C ALA A 524 -3.39 -22.52 0.10
N SER A 525 -3.43 -22.65 1.44
CA SER A 525 -2.27 -23.14 2.21
C SER A 525 -1.96 -24.62 1.96
N LYS A 526 -2.93 -25.36 1.42
CA LYS A 526 -2.83 -26.79 1.14
C LYS A 526 -2.54 -27.04 -0.34
N MET A 527 -1.50 -27.84 -0.61
CA MET A 527 -1.20 -28.34 -1.96
C MET A 527 -1.20 -29.86 -1.91
N GLN A 528 -2.10 -30.49 -2.67
CA GLN A 528 -2.19 -31.95 -2.76
C GLN A 528 -2.02 -32.35 -4.23
N LEU A 529 -0.82 -32.82 -4.58
CA LEU A 529 -0.52 -33.38 -5.90
C LEU A 529 -0.48 -34.90 -5.79
N SER A 530 -1.59 -35.57 -6.12
CA SER A 530 -1.65 -37.03 -6.08
C SER A 530 -1.29 -37.64 -7.43
N ARG A 531 -1.85 -37.08 -8.52
CA ARG A 531 -1.77 -37.71 -9.85
C ARG A 531 -1.57 -36.71 -10.99
N PRO A 532 -0.59 -36.94 -11.87
CA PRO A 532 -0.44 -36.12 -13.07
C PRO A 532 -1.54 -36.40 -14.11
N LEU A 533 -2.11 -35.37 -14.71
CA LEU A 533 -2.91 -35.47 -15.92
C LEU A 533 -1.99 -35.56 -17.15
N GLY A 534 -1.75 -36.79 -17.63
CA GLY A 534 -0.87 -37.03 -18.76
C GLY A 534 -1.54 -36.81 -20.13
N ARG A 535 -0.88 -36.07 -21.04
CA ARG A 535 -1.37 -35.86 -22.42
C ARG A 535 -1.61 -37.15 -23.19
N LEU A 536 -0.80 -38.18 -22.93
CA LEU A 536 -0.88 -39.48 -23.62
C LEU A 536 -2.01 -40.36 -23.08
N GLU A 537 -2.43 -40.13 -21.84
CA GLU A 537 -3.51 -40.90 -21.21
C GLU A 537 -4.87 -40.55 -21.81
N LEU A 538 -5.00 -39.45 -22.55
CA LEU A 538 -6.24 -39.00 -23.18
C LEU A 538 -6.48 -39.61 -24.57
N LEU A 539 -5.74 -40.67 -24.93
CA LEU A 539 -5.86 -41.38 -26.21
C LEU A 539 -5.84 -40.43 -27.42
N PRO A 540 -4.81 -39.57 -27.57
CA PRO A 540 -4.78 -38.60 -28.65
C PRO A 540 -4.65 -39.28 -30.02
N SER A 541 -5.00 -38.56 -31.08
CA SER A 541 -4.96 -39.10 -32.45
C SER A 541 -3.58 -39.63 -32.84
N LEU A 542 -3.56 -40.65 -33.70
CA LEU A 542 -2.31 -41.19 -34.26
C LEU A 542 -1.47 -40.08 -34.94
N GLN A 543 -2.14 -39.11 -35.58
CA GLN A 543 -1.52 -37.95 -36.19
C GLN A 543 -0.71 -37.12 -35.18
N TYR A 544 -1.25 -36.89 -33.97
CA TYR A 544 -0.56 -36.18 -32.90
C TYR A 544 0.63 -36.99 -32.36
N LEU A 545 0.47 -38.30 -32.16
CA LEU A 545 1.55 -39.19 -31.72
C LEU A 545 2.72 -39.19 -32.71
N CYS A 546 2.42 -39.25 -34.01
CA CYS A 546 3.41 -39.11 -35.08
C CYS A 546 4.13 -37.75 -35.01
N ARG A 547 3.39 -36.64 -34.84
CA ARG A 547 3.97 -35.29 -34.70
C ARG A 547 4.92 -35.19 -33.52
N LEU A 548 4.54 -35.70 -32.34
CA LEU A 548 5.41 -35.72 -31.17
C LEU A 548 6.68 -36.52 -31.44
N LYS A 549 6.57 -37.71 -32.05
CA LYS A 549 7.72 -38.58 -32.29
C LYS A 549 8.70 -37.97 -33.31
N ILE A 550 8.18 -37.29 -34.34
CA ILE A 550 9.00 -36.55 -35.32
C ILE A 550 9.73 -35.40 -34.61
N ARG A 551 9.03 -34.60 -33.78
CA ARG A 551 9.63 -33.46 -33.05
C ARG A 551 10.67 -33.87 -32.00
N GLN A 552 10.55 -35.06 -31.43
CA GLN A 552 11.55 -35.61 -30.51
C GLN A 552 12.81 -36.09 -31.22
N LYS A 553 12.70 -36.64 -32.44
CA LYS A 553 13.83 -37.19 -33.19
C LYS A 553 14.52 -36.18 -34.11
N CYS A 554 13.80 -35.17 -34.60
CA CYS A 554 14.31 -34.20 -35.56
C CYS A 554 14.31 -32.78 -34.97
N PRO A 555 15.47 -32.10 -34.88
CA PRO A 555 15.54 -30.70 -34.46
C PRO A 555 14.84 -29.80 -35.49
N PRO A 556 14.36 -28.59 -35.10
CA PRO A 556 13.57 -27.71 -35.96
C PRO A 556 14.22 -27.41 -37.33
N ALA A 557 15.54 -27.27 -37.37
CA ALA A 557 16.32 -27.02 -38.57
C ALA A 557 16.34 -28.21 -39.56
N ALA A 558 16.12 -29.43 -39.08
CA ALA A 558 16.05 -30.66 -39.89
C ALA A 558 14.62 -31.06 -40.26
N ILE A 559 13.60 -30.37 -39.76
CA ILE A 559 12.20 -30.65 -40.12
C ILE A 559 11.90 -30.13 -41.54
N SER A 560 12.50 -29.00 -41.93
CA SER A 560 12.37 -28.43 -43.27
C SER A 560 12.99 -29.30 -44.38
N SER A 561 13.89 -30.22 -44.04
CA SER A 561 14.48 -31.18 -44.98
C SER A 561 13.67 -32.48 -45.12
N LEU A 562 12.62 -32.67 -44.31
CA LEU A 562 11.70 -33.81 -44.47
C LEU A 562 10.86 -33.59 -45.73
N ARG A 563 10.80 -34.60 -46.60
CA ARG A 563 9.96 -34.61 -47.81
C ARG A 563 8.48 -34.84 -47.46
N LEU A 564 7.92 -33.99 -46.61
CA LEU A 564 6.51 -34.01 -46.23
C LEU A 564 5.70 -33.07 -47.12
N PRO A 565 4.44 -33.41 -47.44
CA PRO A 565 3.48 -32.48 -48.04
C PRO A 565 3.38 -31.18 -47.22
N PRO A 566 3.11 -30.02 -47.86
CA PRO A 566 3.18 -28.70 -47.22
C PRO A 566 2.27 -28.58 -45.98
N ASN A 567 1.08 -29.19 -46.02
CA ASN A 567 0.15 -29.18 -44.88
C ASN A 567 0.66 -29.98 -43.68
N LEU A 568 1.33 -31.11 -43.92
CA LEU A 568 1.94 -31.91 -42.87
C LEU A 568 3.20 -31.26 -42.32
N LEU A 569 3.98 -30.60 -43.18
CA LEU A 569 5.12 -29.80 -42.75
C LEU A 569 4.67 -28.64 -41.85
N ALA A 570 3.62 -27.91 -42.23
CA ALA A 570 3.02 -26.85 -41.40
C ALA A 570 2.50 -27.38 -40.06
N TYR A 571 1.84 -28.55 -40.08
CA TYR A 571 1.37 -29.21 -38.86
C TYR A 571 2.53 -29.58 -37.92
N VAL A 572 3.61 -30.17 -38.43
CA VAL A 572 4.76 -30.59 -37.62
C VAL A 572 5.58 -29.40 -37.11
N THR A 573 5.74 -28.33 -37.90
CA THR A 573 6.56 -27.16 -37.54
C THR A 573 5.88 -26.21 -36.54
N HIS A 574 4.56 -26.29 -36.41
CA HIS A 574 3.80 -25.37 -35.57
C HIS A 574 4.25 -25.38 -34.10
N THR A 575 4.40 -24.19 -33.51
CA THR A 575 5.01 -23.94 -32.18
C THR A 575 4.33 -24.68 -31.04
N LYS A 576 3.00 -24.76 -31.06
CA LYS A 576 2.16 -25.51 -30.10
C LYS A 576 2.06 -27.01 -30.40
N TYR A 577 3.21 -27.69 -30.58
CA TYR A 577 3.23 -29.12 -30.96
C TYR A 577 2.98 -30.09 -29.81
N LEU A 578 3.05 -29.62 -28.58
CA LEU A 578 2.84 -30.43 -27.38
C LEU A 578 1.37 -30.51 -26.98
N ILE A 579 0.52 -29.66 -27.52
CA ILE A 579 -0.89 -29.57 -27.12
C ILE A 579 -1.69 -30.51 -28.01
N PRO A 580 -2.34 -31.56 -27.47
CA PRO A 580 -3.27 -32.40 -28.23
C PRO A 580 -4.55 -31.62 -28.55
N ASP A 581 -5.45 -32.22 -29.33
CA ASP A 581 -6.78 -31.63 -29.54
C ASP A 581 -7.53 -31.54 -28.19
N LEU A 582 -7.76 -30.30 -27.74
CA LEU A 582 -8.31 -30.01 -26.43
C LEU A 582 -9.80 -30.37 -26.34
N GLU A 583 -10.55 -30.26 -27.45
CA GLU A 583 -11.98 -30.59 -27.47
C GLU A 583 -12.18 -32.10 -27.41
N ALA A 584 -11.38 -32.86 -28.17
CA ALA A 584 -11.36 -34.32 -28.07
C ALA A 584 -10.90 -34.78 -26.68
N SER A 585 -9.90 -34.11 -26.10
CA SER A 585 -9.41 -34.39 -24.74
C SER A 585 -10.49 -34.18 -23.67
N GLU A 586 -11.28 -33.09 -23.79
CA GLU A 586 -12.41 -32.80 -22.90
C GLU A 586 -13.49 -33.88 -22.99
N GLN A 587 -13.83 -34.34 -24.20
CA GLN A 587 -14.83 -35.40 -24.41
C GLN A 587 -14.40 -36.72 -23.75
N VAL A 588 -13.13 -37.11 -23.91
CA VAL A 588 -12.59 -38.32 -23.26
C VAL A 588 -12.68 -38.23 -21.74
N LEU A 589 -12.36 -37.05 -21.16
CA LEU A 589 -12.47 -36.83 -19.72
C LEU A 589 -13.91 -36.85 -19.22
N LYS A 590 -14.87 -36.29 -19.98
CA LYS A 590 -16.31 -36.37 -19.65
C LYS A 590 -16.79 -37.82 -19.59
N ILE A 591 -16.44 -38.62 -20.60
CA ILE A 591 -16.78 -40.04 -20.63
C ILE A 591 -16.17 -40.78 -19.44
N ARG A 592 -14.94 -40.46 -19.03
CA ARG A 592 -14.31 -41.05 -17.83
C ARG A 592 -15.00 -40.64 -16.54
N ALA A 593 -15.34 -39.36 -16.40
CA ALA A 593 -16.05 -38.84 -15.25
C ALA A 593 -17.43 -39.50 -15.10
N GLU A 594 -18.18 -39.64 -16.19
CA GLU A 594 -19.51 -40.27 -16.22
C GLU A 594 -19.46 -41.77 -15.88
N ASN A 595 -18.44 -42.48 -16.33
CA ASN A 595 -18.31 -43.93 -16.12
C ASN A 595 -17.47 -44.30 -14.88
N GLY A 596 -16.96 -43.32 -14.13
CA GLY A 596 -16.06 -43.56 -12.99
C GLY A 596 -14.74 -44.26 -13.37
N LEU A 597 -14.34 -44.19 -14.64
CA LEU A 597 -13.17 -44.90 -15.18
C LEU A 597 -11.90 -44.07 -14.97
N TRP A 598 -11.47 -44.01 -13.71
CA TRP A 598 -10.18 -43.46 -13.33
C TRP A 598 -9.21 -44.62 -13.10
N PRO A 599 -7.95 -44.53 -13.56
CA PRO A 599 -7.03 -45.62 -13.33
C PRO A 599 -6.83 -45.77 -11.82
N VAL A 600 -7.02 -46.98 -11.30
CA VAL A 600 -6.76 -47.30 -9.89
C VAL A 600 -5.24 -47.26 -9.68
N SER A 601 -4.80 -46.73 -8.53
CA SER A 601 -3.40 -46.56 -8.13
C SER A 601 -2.59 -47.83 -8.22
#